data_AF-A0A2K3NS34-F1
#
_entry.id   AF-A0A2K3NS34-F1
#
_cell.length_a   1.000
_cell.length_b   1.000
_cell.length_c   1.000
_cell.angle_alpha   90.00
_cell.angle_beta   90.00
_cell.angle_gamma   90.00
#
_symmetry.space_group_name_H-M   'P 1'
#
loop_
_entity.id
_entity.type
_entity.pdbx_description
1 polymer ?
#
loop_
_entity_poly.entity_id
_entity_poly.type
_entity_poly.pdbx_seq_one_letter_code
_entity_poly.pdbx_strand_id
1 'polypeptide(L)'
;MGNNCWRKTLACPDIPTLLGTLIGQFVNGSLNWLALNNLNCHQYKWENVTIKQLVIFSLDLRKETCKYISLPDGFVEVPEDEPTLVVLRGCLCLYYDHMKTHFVLWEMREFGVQESWIRLVNVSYVHLQFNNFAPDDVLPVCLSENGDLLLMANKVKVDVIKYNSSDDKVEYIQLPNNQIWYADEHMQSLVLPRPGPHKGLFF
;
A
#
# COMPACT_ATOMS: atom_id res chain seq x y z
N MET A 1 -16.84 -34.57 7.28
CA MET A 1 -15.65 -35.19 6.68
C MET A 1 -15.03 -34.17 5.74
N GLY A 2 -13.95 -33.51 6.17
CA GLY A 2 -13.28 -32.47 5.39
C GLY A 2 -12.29 -33.10 4.41
N ASN A 3 -12.42 -32.79 3.13
CA ASN A 3 -11.46 -33.22 2.12
C ASN A 3 -10.13 -32.47 2.32
N ASN A 4 -9.15 -33.14 2.93
CA ASN A 4 -7.75 -32.70 3.06
C ASN A 4 -6.99 -32.89 1.73
N CYS A 5 -7.52 -32.39 0.63
CA CYS A 5 -6.83 -32.38 -0.66
C CYS A 5 -6.59 -30.93 -1.07
N TRP A 6 -5.35 -30.62 -1.48
CA TRP A 6 -5.00 -29.34 -2.09
C TRP A 6 -5.96 -29.06 -3.25
N ARG A 7 -6.85 -28.08 -3.09
CA ARG A 7 -7.76 -27.65 -4.15
C ARG A 7 -6.98 -26.78 -5.13
N LYS A 8 -6.72 -27.32 -6.33
CA LYS A 8 -6.35 -26.50 -7.48
C LYS A 8 -7.63 -25.86 -8.00
N THR A 9 -7.87 -24.59 -7.68
CA THR A 9 -8.46 -23.59 -8.62
C THR A 9 -8.77 -22.32 -7.85
N LEU A 10 -7.81 -21.39 -7.84
CA LEU A 10 -8.19 -19.98 -7.84
C LEU A 10 -8.83 -19.72 -9.21
N ALA A 11 -10.06 -19.19 -9.24
CA ALA A 11 -10.67 -18.73 -10.48
C ALA A 11 -10.00 -17.41 -10.87
N CYS A 12 -8.79 -17.52 -11.43
CA CYS A 12 -7.95 -16.39 -11.75
C CYS A 12 -7.53 -16.43 -13.23
N PRO A 13 -7.56 -15.30 -13.96
CA PRO A 13 -6.73 -15.13 -15.16
C PRO A 13 -5.25 -15.48 -14.91
N ASP A 14 -4.46 -15.53 -15.98
CA ASP A 14 -3.01 -15.75 -15.88
C ASP A 14 -2.41 -14.87 -14.77
N ILE A 15 -1.66 -15.50 -13.86
CA ILE A 15 -1.10 -14.84 -12.68
C ILE A 15 -0.10 -13.79 -13.16
N PRO A 16 -0.24 -12.51 -12.76
CA PRO A 16 0.64 -11.45 -13.23
C PRO A 16 2.01 -11.51 -12.54
N THR A 17 2.97 -10.76 -13.06
CA THR A 17 4.22 -10.53 -12.33
C THR A 17 3.93 -9.54 -11.19
N LEU A 18 4.02 -9.99 -9.95
CA LEU A 18 3.84 -9.13 -8.78
C LEU A 18 5.04 -8.19 -8.63
N LEU A 19 4.73 -6.93 -8.31
CA LEU A 19 5.67 -5.86 -8.08
C LEU A 19 5.74 -5.50 -6.59
N GLY A 20 6.89 -4.97 -6.20
CA GLY A 20 7.10 -4.29 -4.93
C GLY A 20 7.30 -5.25 -3.78
N THR A 21 6.66 -4.93 -2.66
CA THR A 21 6.68 -5.80 -1.48
C THR A 21 6.03 -7.15 -1.79
N LEU A 22 6.68 -8.23 -1.32
CA LEU A 22 6.10 -9.58 -1.36
C LEU A 22 4.81 -9.66 -0.51
N ILE A 23 4.59 -8.68 0.38
CA ILE A 23 3.46 -8.63 1.31
C ILE A 23 2.29 -7.88 0.66
N GLY A 24 1.21 -8.62 0.41
CA GLY A 24 -0.03 -8.05 -0.12
C GLY A 24 -0.71 -7.11 0.88
N GLN A 25 -1.23 -6.01 0.37
CA GLN A 25 -1.94 -4.99 1.15
C GLN A 25 -3.38 -5.43 1.39
N PHE A 26 -3.77 -5.61 2.66
CA PHE A 26 -5.09 -6.13 3.00
C PHE A 26 -6.13 -5.01 3.12
N VAL A 27 -7.12 -5.00 2.23
CA VAL A 27 -8.24 -4.05 2.23
C VAL A 27 -9.52 -4.75 1.80
N ASN A 28 -10.62 -4.49 2.52
CA ASN A 28 -11.97 -4.97 2.19
C ASN A 28 -12.06 -6.50 1.96
N GLY A 29 -11.33 -7.29 2.75
CA GLY A 29 -11.33 -8.75 2.64
C GLY A 29 -10.43 -9.34 1.54
N SER A 30 -9.68 -8.48 0.84
CA SER A 30 -8.78 -8.88 -0.25
C SER A 30 -7.33 -8.52 0.04
N LEU A 31 -6.39 -9.32 -0.46
CA LEU A 31 -4.97 -8.95 -0.57
C LEU A 31 -4.70 -8.31 -1.92
N ASN A 32 -3.93 -7.23 -1.93
CA ASN A 32 -3.70 -6.40 -3.12
C ASN A 32 -2.20 -6.19 -3.35
N TRP A 33 -1.77 -6.35 -4.60
CA TRP A 33 -0.39 -6.11 -5.03
C TRP A 33 -0.41 -5.22 -6.25
N LEU A 34 0.63 -4.39 -6.39
CA LEU A 34 0.94 -3.83 -7.68
C LEU A 34 1.45 -4.97 -8.56
N ALA A 35 1.09 -4.98 -9.83
CA ALA A 35 1.45 -6.05 -10.73
C ALA A 35 1.56 -5.59 -12.18
N LEU A 36 2.24 -6.39 -12.98
CA LEU A 36 2.32 -6.22 -14.42
C LEU A 36 1.47 -7.25 -15.13
N ASN A 37 0.49 -6.74 -15.87
CA ASN A 37 -0.31 -7.51 -16.79
C ASN A 37 0.50 -7.76 -18.08
N ASN A 38 0.47 -9.00 -18.58
CA ASN A 38 1.04 -9.39 -19.87
C ASN A 38 2.55 -9.13 -20.07
N LEU A 39 3.41 -9.73 -19.23
CA LEU A 39 4.84 -9.84 -19.54
C LEU A 39 5.21 -11.26 -19.97
N ASN A 40 5.90 -11.36 -21.12
CA ASN A 40 6.71 -12.54 -21.41
C ASN A 40 7.86 -12.56 -20.38
N CYS A 41 7.77 -13.51 -19.44
CA CYS A 41 8.39 -13.53 -18.12
C CYS A 41 9.93 -13.61 -18.06
N HIS A 42 10.65 -13.40 -19.17
CA HIS A 42 12.05 -13.76 -19.21
C HIS A 42 13.02 -12.69 -18.72
N GLN A 43 12.67 -11.39 -18.72
CA GLN A 43 13.54 -10.32 -18.21
C GLN A 43 12.74 -9.09 -17.75
N TYR A 44 12.20 -9.13 -16.53
CA TYR A 44 11.61 -7.93 -15.91
C TYR A 44 12.69 -6.86 -15.73
N LYS A 45 12.45 -5.68 -16.29
CA LYS A 45 13.21 -4.47 -16.02
C LYS A 45 12.25 -3.29 -15.97
N TRP A 46 12.30 -2.51 -14.90
CA TRP A 46 11.42 -1.37 -14.68
C TRP A 46 11.46 -0.37 -15.85
N GLU A 47 12.65 -0.13 -16.39
CA GLU A 47 12.90 0.74 -17.56
C GLU A 47 12.07 0.40 -18.83
N ASN A 48 11.56 -0.84 -18.93
CA ASN A 48 10.77 -1.30 -20.07
C ASN A 48 9.26 -1.36 -19.77
N VAL A 49 8.83 -1.00 -18.56
CA VAL A 49 7.43 -1.02 -18.15
C VAL A 49 6.69 0.14 -18.81
N THR A 50 5.49 -0.16 -19.31
CA THR A 50 4.55 0.85 -19.79
C THR A 50 3.41 1.02 -18.80
N ILE A 51 2.83 2.23 -18.77
CA ILE A 51 1.71 2.57 -17.88
C ILE A 51 0.52 1.61 -18.04
N LYS A 52 0.29 1.12 -19.27
CA LYS A 52 -0.81 0.21 -19.61
C LYS A 52 -0.62 -1.21 -19.07
N GLN A 53 0.60 -1.59 -18.71
CA GLN A 53 0.90 -2.88 -18.11
C GLN A 53 0.67 -2.86 -16.60
N LEU A 54 0.74 -1.68 -15.97
CA LEU A 54 0.56 -1.57 -14.53
C LEU A 54 -0.90 -1.72 -14.15
N VAL A 55 -1.15 -2.64 -13.22
CA VAL A 55 -2.46 -2.96 -12.66
C VAL A 55 -2.30 -3.27 -11.18
N ILE A 56 -3.41 -3.26 -10.45
CA ILE A 56 -3.47 -3.82 -9.10
C ILE A 56 -4.10 -5.19 -9.21
N PHE A 57 -3.37 -6.21 -8.79
CA PHE A 57 -3.88 -7.56 -8.65
C PHE A 57 -4.51 -7.73 -7.27
N SER A 58 -5.79 -8.07 -7.23
CA SER A 58 -6.57 -8.22 -5.99
C SER A 58 -7.08 -9.64 -5.85
N LEU A 59 -6.80 -10.27 -4.71
CA LEU A 59 -7.24 -11.62 -4.35
C LEU A 59 -8.25 -11.55 -3.20
N ASP A 60 -9.52 -11.85 -3.48
CA ASP A 60 -10.59 -11.97 -2.48
C ASP A 60 -10.42 -13.28 -1.72
N LEU A 61 -10.06 -13.20 -0.45
CA LEU A 61 -9.77 -14.37 0.39
C LEU A 61 -11.02 -15.17 0.76
N ARG A 62 -12.20 -14.53 0.74
CA ARG A 62 -13.47 -15.18 1.10
C ARG A 62 -14.05 -15.95 -0.08
N LYS A 63 -13.96 -15.37 -1.28
CA LYS A 63 -14.50 -15.96 -2.51
C LYS A 63 -13.48 -16.81 -3.27
N GLU A 64 -12.20 -16.71 -2.91
CA GLU A 64 -11.10 -17.36 -3.62
C GLU A 64 -11.05 -16.96 -5.11
N THR A 65 -11.44 -15.71 -5.40
CA THR A 65 -11.46 -15.12 -6.75
C THR A 65 -10.45 -14.00 -6.84
N CYS A 66 -9.84 -13.80 -8.01
CA CYS A 66 -8.97 -12.66 -8.25
C CYS A 66 -9.60 -11.68 -9.24
N LYS A 67 -9.19 -10.41 -9.20
CA LYS A 67 -9.54 -9.39 -10.17
C LYS A 67 -8.38 -8.43 -10.38
N TYR A 68 -8.41 -7.73 -11.51
CA TYR A 68 -7.54 -6.60 -11.78
C TYR A 68 -8.28 -5.30 -11.47
N ILE A 69 -7.60 -4.36 -10.83
CA ILE A 69 -8.10 -3.03 -10.54
C ILE A 69 -7.17 -2.02 -11.23
N SER A 70 -7.75 -1.01 -11.86
CA SER A 70 -7.00 0.06 -12.51
C SER A 70 -6.34 1.01 -11.50
N LEU A 71 -5.23 1.59 -11.93
CA LEU A 71 -4.58 2.72 -11.26
C LEU A 71 -5.39 4.02 -11.44
N PRO A 72 -5.08 5.11 -10.71
CA PRO A 72 -5.74 6.41 -10.90
C PRO A 72 -5.64 6.91 -12.35
N ASP A 73 -6.68 7.56 -12.88
CA ASP A 73 -6.65 8.17 -14.23
C ASP A 73 -5.57 9.26 -14.37
N GLY A 74 -5.23 9.93 -13.27
CA GLY A 74 -4.14 10.92 -13.23
C GLY A 74 -2.74 10.31 -13.20
N PHE A 75 -2.61 8.99 -13.10
CA PHE A 75 -1.35 8.26 -13.15
C PHE A 75 -1.02 7.92 -14.62
N VAL A 76 -0.55 8.94 -15.36
CA VAL A 76 -0.40 8.88 -16.82
C VAL A 76 1.02 8.54 -17.30
N GLU A 77 2.00 8.64 -16.42
CA GLU A 77 3.41 8.41 -16.71
C GLU A 77 3.98 7.37 -15.74
N VAL A 78 4.86 6.50 -16.24
CA VAL A 78 5.57 5.54 -15.41
C VAL A 78 6.66 6.29 -14.64
N PRO A 79 6.67 6.26 -13.29
CA PRO A 79 7.70 6.92 -12.50
C PRO A 79 9.08 6.28 -12.75
N GLU A 80 10.15 7.02 -12.48
CA GLU A 80 11.52 6.53 -12.64
C GLU A 80 11.80 5.30 -11.78
N ASP A 81 11.12 5.21 -10.65
CA ASP A 81 11.26 4.15 -9.66
C ASP A 81 9.88 3.50 -9.40
N GLU A 82 9.90 2.26 -8.94
CA GLU A 82 8.68 1.46 -8.82
C GLU A 82 7.73 2.05 -7.77
N PRO A 83 6.45 2.30 -8.11
CA PRO A 83 5.49 2.83 -7.16
C PRO A 83 5.10 1.75 -6.15
N THR A 84 4.70 2.15 -4.95
CA THR A 84 4.40 1.20 -3.87
C THR A 84 2.94 1.33 -3.42
N LEU A 85 2.30 0.18 -3.17
CA LEU A 85 1.00 0.11 -2.51
C LEU A 85 1.18 0.04 -1.00
N VAL A 86 0.32 0.75 -0.29
CA VAL A 86 0.24 0.74 1.17
C VAL A 86 -1.23 0.85 1.60
N VAL A 87 -1.55 0.41 2.80
CA VAL A 87 -2.85 0.70 3.41
C VAL A 87 -2.69 1.86 4.40
N LEU A 88 -3.48 2.92 4.20
CA LEU A 88 -3.59 4.02 5.15
C LEU A 88 -5.07 4.26 5.44
N ARG A 89 -5.41 4.33 6.72
CA ARG A 89 -6.77 4.47 7.27
C ARG A 89 -7.75 3.43 6.76
N GLY A 90 -7.24 2.22 6.50
CA GLY A 90 -8.03 1.14 5.90
C GLY A 90 -8.36 1.33 4.41
N CYS A 91 -7.86 2.38 3.76
CA CYS A 91 -7.96 2.61 2.32
C CYS A 91 -6.69 2.11 1.62
N LEU A 92 -6.85 1.61 0.39
CA LEU A 92 -5.69 1.29 -0.45
C LEU A 92 -5.10 2.59 -1.00
N CYS A 93 -3.80 2.78 -0.80
CA CYS A 93 -3.06 3.95 -1.26
C CYS A 93 -1.91 3.53 -2.18
N LEU A 94 -1.57 4.43 -3.11
CA LEU A 94 -0.45 4.29 -4.03
C LEU A 94 0.45 5.51 -3.85
N TYR A 95 1.72 5.31 -3.55
CA TYR A 95 2.69 6.40 -3.48
C TYR A 95 3.89 6.14 -4.37
N TYR A 96 4.51 7.24 -4.82
CA TYR A 96 5.68 7.20 -5.68
C TYR A 96 6.41 8.55 -5.73
N ASP A 97 7.62 8.49 -6.26
CA ASP A 97 8.44 9.64 -6.54
C ASP A 97 8.19 10.15 -7.94
N HIS A 98 7.69 11.39 -8.03
CA HIS A 98 7.54 12.06 -9.30
C HIS A 98 8.80 12.84 -9.64
N MET A 99 9.49 12.43 -10.70
CA MET A 99 10.70 13.08 -11.23
C MET A 99 11.81 13.28 -10.18
N LYS A 100 11.86 12.42 -9.15
CA LYS A 100 12.75 12.54 -7.98
C LYS A 100 12.69 13.90 -7.26
N THR A 101 11.59 14.63 -7.42
CA THR A 101 11.43 15.98 -6.86
C THR A 101 10.23 16.09 -5.94
N HIS A 102 9.22 15.24 -6.13
CA HIS A 102 7.99 15.28 -5.36
C HIS A 102 7.60 13.90 -4.86
N PHE A 103 7.15 13.85 -3.62
CA PHE A 103 6.42 12.72 -3.06
C PHE A 103 4.94 12.87 -3.43
N VAL A 104 4.39 11.85 -4.09
CA VAL A 104 2.98 11.81 -4.49
C VAL A 104 2.28 10.65 -3.78
N LEU A 105 1.11 10.91 -3.20
CA LEU A 105 0.24 9.91 -2.56
C LEU A 105 -1.18 9.99 -3.14
N TRP A 106 -1.66 8.86 -3.62
CA TRP A 106 -3.04 8.64 -4.03
C TRP A 106 -3.75 7.73 -3.03
N GLU A 107 -5.04 7.98 -2.82
CA GLU A 107 -5.94 7.16 -1.99
C GLU A 107 -7.16 6.73 -2.80
N MET A 108 -7.50 5.44 -2.74
CA MET A 108 -8.73 4.88 -3.30
C MET A 108 -9.84 4.98 -2.26
N ARG A 109 -10.72 5.99 -2.39
CA ARG A 109 -11.82 6.23 -1.43
C ARG A 109 -12.87 5.12 -1.43
N GLU A 110 -13.10 4.50 -2.58
CA GLU A 110 -14.00 3.36 -2.72
C GLU A 110 -13.24 2.19 -3.33
N PHE A 111 -13.08 1.12 -2.54
CA PHE A 111 -12.23 0.00 -2.91
C PHE A 111 -12.68 -0.67 -4.23
N GLY A 112 -11.79 -0.65 -5.22
CA GLY A 112 -11.99 -1.23 -6.54
C GLY A 112 -12.66 -0.31 -7.56
N VAL A 113 -12.95 0.95 -7.21
CA VAL A 113 -13.54 1.95 -8.12
C VAL A 113 -12.45 2.93 -8.57
N GLN A 114 -12.14 2.95 -9.87
CA GLN A 114 -11.05 3.74 -10.46
C GLN A 114 -11.28 5.25 -10.28
N GLU A 115 -12.52 5.71 -10.43
CA GLU A 115 -12.92 7.10 -10.34
C GLU A 115 -12.88 7.63 -8.89
N SER A 116 -12.74 6.73 -7.91
CA SER A 116 -12.66 7.09 -6.48
C SER A 116 -11.24 7.45 -6.02
N TRP A 117 -10.24 7.25 -6.89
CA TRP A 117 -8.87 7.65 -6.61
C TRP A 117 -8.77 9.17 -6.51
N ILE A 118 -8.20 9.65 -5.41
CA ILE A 118 -7.88 11.06 -5.22
C ILE A 118 -6.40 11.22 -4.91
N ARG A 119 -5.77 12.28 -5.44
CA ARG A 119 -4.41 12.64 -5.08
C ARG A 119 -4.45 13.45 -3.79
N LEU A 120 -4.05 12.81 -2.69
CA LEU A 120 -4.04 13.43 -1.36
C LEU A 120 -2.83 14.34 -1.16
N VAL A 121 -1.66 13.88 -1.60
CA VAL A 121 -0.40 14.60 -1.37
C VAL A 121 0.35 14.73 -2.68
N ASN A 122 0.92 15.91 -2.89
CA ASN A 122 1.91 16.20 -3.89
C ASN A 122 2.84 17.28 -3.31
N VAL A 123 3.91 16.85 -2.64
CA VAL A 123 4.79 17.73 -1.87
C VAL A 123 6.22 17.57 -2.35
N SER A 124 6.90 18.70 -2.56
CA SER A 124 8.30 18.66 -3.02
C SER A 124 9.24 18.17 -1.92
N TYR A 125 10.28 17.43 -2.30
CA TYR A 125 11.33 17.02 -1.37
C TYR A 125 12.09 18.21 -0.77
N VAL A 126 12.20 19.31 -1.53
CA VAL A 126 12.76 20.57 -1.02
C VAL A 126 11.89 21.10 0.14
N HIS A 127 10.57 21.07 0.01
CA HIS A 127 9.65 21.48 1.07
C HIS A 127 9.69 20.55 2.27
N LEU A 128 9.76 19.23 2.02
CA LEU A 128 10.03 18.22 3.05
C LEU A 128 11.47 18.27 3.60
N GLN A 129 12.27 19.31 3.26
CA GLN A 129 13.68 19.50 3.60
C GLN A 129 14.51 18.22 3.49
N PHE A 130 14.18 17.43 2.47
CA PHE A 130 14.79 16.18 2.09
C PHE A 130 15.90 16.47 1.08
N ASN A 131 17.12 16.60 1.57
CA ASN A 131 18.29 16.80 0.73
C ASN A 131 18.97 15.45 0.43
N ASN A 132 19.02 15.08 -0.86
CA ASN A 132 19.84 14.02 -1.45
C ASN A 132 19.65 12.59 -0.91
N PHE A 133 18.51 11.96 -1.19
CA PHE A 133 18.30 10.53 -0.89
C PHE A 133 17.46 9.84 -1.96
N ALA A 134 17.52 8.51 -1.98
CA ALA A 134 16.93 7.62 -2.96
C ALA A 134 15.43 7.38 -2.69
N PRO A 135 14.65 6.90 -3.69
CA PRO A 135 13.20 6.75 -3.60
C PRO A 135 12.68 5.85 -2.47
N ASP A 136 13.48 4.87 -2.08
CA ASP A 136 13.11 3.91 -1.02
C ASP A 136 13.25 4.49 0.39
N ASP A 137 13.73 5.73 0.53
CA ASP A 137 14.12 6.31 1.81
C ASP A 137 12.96 6.90 2.60
N VAL A 138 11.81 7.13 1.95
CA VAL A 138 10.59 7.64 2.61
C VAL A 138 9.46 6.62 2.49
N LEU A 139 8.83 6.31 3.61
CA LEU A 139 7.67 5.43 3.66
C LEU A 139 6.52 6.14 4.37
N PRO A 140 5.34 6.32 3.74
CA PRO A 140 4.16 6.78 4.46
C PRO A 140 3.77 5.73 5.51
N VAL A 141 3.57 6.18 6.74
CA VAL A 141 3.31 5.35 7.93
C VAL A 141 1.88 5.46 8.39
N CYS A 142 1.35 6.69 8.41
CA CYS A 142 0.04 6.95 8.96
C CYS A 142 -0.56 8.20 8.31
N LEU A 143 -1.87 8.17 8.11
CA LEU A 143 -2.64 9.32 7.65
C LEU A 143 -3.75 9.62 8.66
N SER A 144 -4.01 10.89 8.96
CA SER A 144 -5.09 11.27 9.89
C SER A 144 -6.48 11.13 9.27
N GLU A 145 -7.52 11.03 10.10
CA GLU A 145 -8.91 10.83 9.65
C GLU A 145 -9.46 11.91 8.69
N ASN A 146 -9.00 13.14 8.80
CA ASN A 146 -9.33 14.20 7.85
C ASN A 146 -8.50 14.16 6.55
N GLY A 147 -7.43 13.36 6.51
CA GLY A 147 -6.49 13.29 5.40
C GLY A 147 -5.42 14.39 5.40
N ASP A 148 -5.44 15.29 6.38
CA ASP A 148 -4.57 16.48 6.35
C ASP A 148 -3.16 16.19 6.86
N LEU A 149 -3.00 15.26 7.80
CA LEU A 149 -1.73 14.95 8.45
C LEU A 149 -1.18 13.61 7.96
N LEU A 150 -0.04 13.65 7.29
CA LEU A 150 0.72 12.48 6.86
C LEU A 150 1.99 12.32 7.71
N LEU A 151 2.15 11.15 8.33
CA LEU A 151 3.41 10.74 8.95
C LEU A 151 4.19 9.87 7.96
N MET A 152 5.47 10.19 7.77
CA MET A 152 6.37 9.43 6.92
C MET A 152 7.61 9.03 7.71
N ALA A 153 8.02 7.77 7.61
CA ALA A 153 9.28 7.28 8.11
C ALA A 153 10.39 7.63 7.11
N ASN A 154 11.44 8.28 7.61
CA ASN A 154 12.69 8.46 6.89
C ASN A 154 13.65 7.34 7.29
N LYS A 155 13.90 6.40 6.39
CA LYS A 155 14.75 5.23 6.67
C LYS A 155 16.22 5.58 6.82
N VAL A 156 16.67 6.71 6.26
CA VAL A 156 18.09 7.09 6.28
C VAL A 156 18.46 7.82 7.56
N LYS A 157 17.73 8.88 7.91
CA LYS A 157 17.98 9.61 9.17
C LYS A 157 17.36 8.91 10.38
N VAL A 158 16.49 7.94 10.13
CA VAL A 158 15.73 7.21 11.14
C VAL A 158 14.91 8.16 12.03
N ASP A 159 14.26 9.12 11.38
CA ASP A 159 13.32 10.07 11.95
C ASP A 159 11.92 9.90 11.31
N VAL A 160 10.93 10.55 11.91
CA VAL A 160 9.57 10.64 11.37
C VAL A 160 9.33 12.06 10.91
N ILE A 161 8.93 12.22 9.66
CA ILE A 161 8.46 13.47 9.09
C ILE A 161 6.96 13.54 9.33
N LYS A 162 6.51 14.67 9.86
CA LYS A 162 5.10 14.99 10.00
C LYS A 162 4.79 16.12 9.03
N TYR A 163 4.00 15.80 7.99
CA TYR A 163 3.54 16.76 7.01
C TYR A 163 2.06 17.06 7.24
N ASN A 164 1.72 18.32 7.47
CA ASN A 164 0.33 18.79 7.54
C ASN A 164 0.00 19.58 6.28
N SER A 165 -0.84 19.01 5.42
CA SER A 165 -1.26 19.63 4.16
C SER A 165 -2.24 20.79 4.35
N SER A 166 -2.94 20.87 5.48
CA SER A 166 -3.92 21.96 5.74
C SER A 166 -3.25 23.31 6.00
N ASP A 167 -2.08 23.32 6.64
CA ASP A 167 -1.29 24.51 6.92
C ASP A 167 0.10 24.50 6.27
N ASP A 168 0.34 23.51 5.40
CA ASP A 168 1.57 23.27 4.64
C ASP A 168 2.84 23.24 5.51
N LYS A 169 2.74 22.67 6.71
CA LYS A 169 3.86 22.58 7.66
C LYS A 169 4.53 21.21 7.67
N VAL A 170 5.85 21.25 7.86
CA VAL A 170 6.70 20.07 8.04
C VAL A 170 7.36 20.15 9.41
N GLU A 171 7.24 19.07 10.18
CA GLU A 171 7.89 18.88 11.48
C GLU A 171 8.67 17.57 11.47
N TYR A 172 9.79 17.50 12.20
CA TYR A 172 10.57 16.27 12.35
C TYR A 172 10.50 15.78 13.77
N ILE A 173 10.24 14.49 13.92
CA ILE A 173 10.16 13.80 15.19
C ILE A 173 11.30 12.80 15.23
N GLN A 174 12.26 13.04 16.13
CA GLN A 174 13.33 12.07 16.38
C GLN A 174 12.76 10.88 17.16
N LEU A 175 13.05 9.67 16.67
CA LEU A 175 12.65 8.46 17.36
C LEU A 175 13.64 8.13 18.48
N PRO A 176 13.16 7.83 19.70
CA PRO A 176 14.02 7.29 20.74
C PRO A 176 14.58 5.95 20.23
N ASN A 177 15.90 5.88 20.05
CA ASN A 177 16.69 4.70 19.63
C ASN A 177 16.98 4.51 18.13
N ASN A 178 16.69 5.48 17.25
CA ASN A 178 17.08 5.44 15.82
C ASN A 178 16.76 4.09 15.13
N GLN A 179 15.57 3.53 15.34
CA GLN A 179 15.16 2.30 14.66
C GLN A 179 13.73 2.39 14.13
N ILE A 180 13.56 2.12 12.83
CA ILE A 180 12.28 1.91 12.16
C ILE A 180 12.36 0.53 11.51
N TRP A 181 11.79 -0.48 12.17
CA TRP A 181 11.85 -1.86 11.66
C TRP A 181 10.70 -2.13 10.69
N TYR A 182 9.48 -1.79 11.10
CA TYR A 182 8.24 -1.92 10.34
C TYR A 182 7.22 -0.93 10.90
N ALA A 183 6.47 -0.29 10.02
CA ALA A 183 5.34 0.54 10.39
C ALA A 183 4.11 -0.04 9.67
N ASP A 184 3.19 -0.58 10.45
CA ASP A 184 1.91 -1.08 9.96
C ASP A 184 0.83 -0.33 10.75
N GLU A 185 -0.19 0.16 10.05
CA GLU A 185 -1.36 0.69 10.74
C GLU A 185 -2.12 -0.50 11.32
N HIS A 186 -2.01 -0.67 12.63
CA HIS A 186 -2.73 -1.72 13.34
C HIS A 186 -4.26 -1.51 13.19
N MET A 187 -4.89 -2.26 12.29
CA MET A 187 -6.34 -2.34 12.20
C MET A 187 -6.87 -3.07 13.44
N GLN A 188 -7.61 -2.37 14.32
CA GLN A 188 -8.27 -3.00 15.47
C GLN A 188 -9.39 -3.96 15.00
N SER A 189 -9.04 -5.21 14.69
CA SER A 189 -9.99 -6.32 14.61
C SER A 189 -9.98 -7.08 15.94
N LEU A 190 -10.68 -6.56 16.95
CA LEU A 190 -10.98 -7.31 18.16
C LEU A 190 -12.12 -8.29 17.90
N VAL A 191 -11.80 -9.45 17.35
CA VAL A 191 -12.54 -10.67 17.69
C VAL A 191 -11.52 -11.73 18.06
N LEU A 192 -11.29 -11.86 19.36
CA LEU A 192 -10.67 -13.04 19.96
C LEU A 192 -11.77 -14.12 20.04
N PRO A 193 -11.75 -15.19 19.22
CA PRO A 193 -12.57 -16.35 19.49
C PRO A 193 -11.93 -17.07 20.68
N ARG A 194 -12.24 -16.64 21.90
CA ARG A 194 -11.99 -17.46 23.08
C ARG A 194 -13.16 -18.44 23.19
N PRO A 195 -12.94 -19.76 23.08
CA PRO A 195 -13.89 -20.71 23.63
C PRO A 195 -13.90 -20.49 25.15
N GLY A 196 -14.98 -19.90 25.67
CA GLY A 196 -15.24 -19.90 27.10
C GLY A 196 -15.39 -21.34 27.57
N PRO A 197 -14.86 -21.72 28.75
CA PRO A 197 -15.05 -23.06 29.27
C PRO A 197 -16.55 -23.31 29.47
N HIS A 198 -17.05 -24.40 28.88
CA HIS A 198 -18.38 -24.93 29.19
C HIS A 198 -18.48 -25.13 30.71
N LYS A 199 -19.19 -24.24 31.39
CA LYS A 199 -19.76 -24.52 32.70
C LYS A 199 -20.91 -25.49 32.48
N GLY A 200 -20.62 -26.79 32.56
CA GLY A 200 -21.62 -27.80 32.82
C GLY A 200 -22.04 -27.69 34.28
N LEU A 201 -23.26 -27.19 34.53
CA LEU A 201 -24.01 -27.37 35.76
C LEU A 201 -25.49 -27.17 35.40
N PHE A 202 -26.20 -28.28 35.22
CA PHE A 202 -27.65 -28.37 35.44
C PHE A 202 -27.90 -29.61 36.30
N PHE A 203 -28.85 -29.41 37.22
CA PHE A 203 -29.25 -30.19 38.39
C PHE A 203 -29.34 -31.71 38.21
#